data_AF-T1CA35-F1
#
_entry.id   AF-T1CA35-F1
#
_cell.length_a   1.000
_cell.length_b   1.000
_cell.length_c   1.000
_cell.angle_alpha   90.00
_cell.angle_beta   90.00
_cell.angle_gamma   90.00
#
_symmetry.space_group_name_H-M   'P 1'
#
loop_
_entity.id
_entity.type
_entity.pdbx_description
1 polymer ?
#
loop_
_entity_poly.entity_id
_entity_poly.type
_entity_poly.pdbx_seq_one_letter_code
_entity_poly.pdbx_strand_id
1 'polypeptide(L)' 'MTAKPEYQRIIDFIVSKIESGGFKAGDKIPSENELAQEFDVARMTANRAIKELVHRG' A
#
# COMPACT_ATOMS: atom_id res chain seq x y z
N MET A 1 10.87 -2.38 -20.83
CA MET A 1 10.91 -1.72 -19.51
C MET A 1 9.50 -1.73 -18.96
N THR A 2 9.13 -2.71 -18.14
CA THR A 2 7.77 -2.81 -17.59
C THR A 2 7.70 -1.95 -16.34
N ALA A 3 7.06 -0.77 -16.46
CA ALA A 3 6.78 0.06 -15.30
C ALA A 3 5.87 -0.73 -14.34
N LYS A 4 6.33 -0.96 -13.10
CA LYS A 4 5.48 -1.53 -12.04
C LYS A 4 4.27 -0.58 -11.86
N PRO A 5 3.03 -1.09 -11.82
CA PRO A 5 1.86 -0.26 -11.54
C PRO A 5 2.00 0.46 -10.20
N GLU A 6 1.42 1.65 -10.05
CA GLU A 6 1.60 2.43 -8.83
C GLU A 6 0.98 1.74 -7.61
N TYR A 7 -0.14 1.03 -7.78
CA TYR A 7 -0.73 0.21 -6.71
C TYR A 7 0.23 -0.88 -6.21
N GLN A 8 1.07 -1.44 -7.10
CA GLN A 8 2.04 -2.47 -6.73
C GLN A 8 3.15 -1.88 -5.87
N ARG A 9 3.57 -0.63 -6.13
CA ARG A 9 4.58 0.07 -5.32
C ARG A 9 4.07 0.32 -3.90
N ILE A 10 2.78 0.65 -3.76
CA ILE A 10 2.13 0.81 -2.44
C ILE A 10 2.08 -0.51 -1.69
N ILE A 11 1.72 -1.61 -2.38
CA ILE A 11 1.72 -2.95 -1.78
C ILE A 11 3.12 -3.31 -1.28
N ASP A 12 4.14 -3.19 -2.15
CA ASP A 12 5.52 -3.53 -1.81
C ASP A 12 6.03 -2.69 -0.61
N PHE A 13 5.65 -1.41 -0.55
CA PHE A 13 5.99 -0.54 0.58
C PHE A 13 5.37 -1.02 1.89
N ILE A 14 4.08 -1.32 1.90
CA ILE A 14 3.38 -1.79 3.09
C ILE A 14 3.92 -3.16 3.52
N VAL A 15 4.13 -4.08 2.57
CA VAL A 15 4.73 -5.40 2.84
C VAL A 15 6.12 -5.25 3.45
N SER A 16 6.98 -4.42 2.86
CA SER A 16 8.33 -4.18 3.39
C SER A 16 8.31 -3.58 4.80
N LYS A 17 7.33 -2.71 5.10
CA LYS A 17 7.11 -2.18 6.45
C LYS A 17 6.62 -3.25 7.44
N ILE A 18 5.76 -4.17 7.00
CA ILE A 18 5.32 -5.32 7.80
C ILE A 18 6.51 -6.24 8.09
N GLU A 19 7.29 -6.58 7.06
CA GLU A 19 8.49 -7.43 7.17
C GLU A 19 9.57 -6.82 8.05
N SER A 20 9.75 -5.50 8.02
CA SER A 20 10.64 -4.78 8.94
C SER A 20 10.10 -4.67 10.37
N GLY A 21 8.88 -5.16 10.63
CA GLY A 21 8.22 -5.08 11.94
C GLY A 21 7.66 -3.70 12.30
N GLY A 22 7.58 -2.79 11.32
CA GLY A 22 7.06 -1.43 11.47
C GLY A 22 5.54 -1.35 11.41
N PHE A 23 4.87 -2.30 10.77
CA PHE A 23 3.41 -2.48 10.83
C PHE A 23 3.09 -3.89 11.30
N LYS A 24 2.37 -4.02 12.41
CA LYS A 24 1.86 -5.29 12.90
C LYS A 24 0.41 -5.49 12.49
N ALA A 25 -0.04 -6.74 12.51
CA ALA A 25 -1.46 -7.04 12.35
C ALA A 25 -2.27 -6.33 13.44
N GLY A 26 -3.16 -5.42 13.03
CA GLY A 26 -3.94 -4.56 13.92
C GLY A 26 -3.38 -3.13 14.09
N ASP A 27 -2.17 -2.85 13.62
CA ASP A 27 -1.68 -1.47 13.52
C ASP A 27 -2.45 -0.71 12.45
N LYS A 28 -2.64 0.59 12.69
CA LYS A 28 -3.23 1.49 11.70
C LYS A 28 -2.25 1.70 10.55
N ILE A 29 -2.55 1.09 9.42
CA ILE A 29 -1.99 1.49 8.13
C ILE A 29 -2.45 2.90 7.75
N PRO A 30 -1.64 3.66 7.00
CA PRO A 30 -2.02 4.98 6.51
C PRO A 30 -3.30 4.89 5.69
N SER A 31 -4.12 5.94 5.77
CA SER A 31 -5.38 6.00 5.04
C SER A 31 -5.13 6.03 3.53
N GLU A 32 -6.11 5.61 2.74
CA GLU A 32 -6.05 5.68 1.27
C GLU A 32 -5.67 7.07 0.75
N ASN A 33 -6.14 8.13 1.41
CA ASN A 33 -5.79 9.51 1.09
C ASN A 33 -4.32 9.81 1.38
N GLU A 34 -3.79 9.34 2.50
CA GLU A 34 -2.39 9.56 2.88
C GLU A 34 -1.47 8.85 1.89
N LEU A 35 -1.77 7.58 1.57
CA LEU A 35 -1.04 6.84 0.54
C LEU A 35 -1.18 7.48 -0.84
N ALA A 36 -2.36 8.00 -1.19
CA ALA A 36 -2.55 8.71 -2.45
C ALA A 36 -1.69 9.97 -2.54
N GLN A 37 -1.58 10.74 -1.46
CA GLN A 37 -0.74 11.93 -1.42
C GLN A 37 0.76 11.59 -1.35
N GLU A 38 1.15 10.57 -0.60
CA GLU A 38 2.54 10.16 -0.43
C GLU A 38 3.13 9.59 -1.73
N PHE A 39 2.32 8.83 -2.48
CA PHE A 39 2.75 8.22 -3.74
C PHE A 39 2.36 9.06 -4.98
N ASP A 40 1.71 10.20 -4.80
CA ASP A 40 1.16 11.06 -5.87
C ASP A 40 0.30 10.26 -6.87
N VAL A 41 -0.64 9.49 -6.34
CA VAL A 41 -1.55 8.63 -7.12
C VAL A 41 -3.01 8.97 -6.87
N ALA A 42 -3.90 8.48 -7.75
CA ALA A 42 -5.32 8.55 -7.50
C ALA A 42 -5.73 7.74 -6.25
N ARG A 43 -6.71 8.24 -5.48
CA ARG A 43 -7.28 7.54 -4.32
C ARG A 43 -7.73 6.11 -4.67
N MET A 44 -8.30 5.91 -5.87
CA MET A 44 -8.71 4.58 -6.32
C MET A 44 -7.54 3.59 -6.44
N THR A 45 -6.36 4.07 -6.80
CA THR A 45 -5.14 3.26 -6.88
C THR A 45 -4.65 2.85 -5.50
N ALA A 46 -4.67 3.78 -4.53
CA ALA A 46 -4.35 3.48 -3.13
C ALA A 46 -5.37 2.52 -2.48
N ASN A 47 -6.68 2.73 -2.70
CA ASN A 47 -7.72 1.82 -2.24
C ASN A 47 -7.54 0.41 -2.83
N ARG A 48 -7.21 0.30 -4.12
CA ARG A 48 -6.92 -0.97 -4.77
C ARG A 48 -5.73 -1.69 -4.13
N ALA A 49 -4.65 -0.96 -3.84
CA ALA A 49 -3.47 -1.50 -3.17
C ALA A 49 -3.81 -2.08 -1.78
N ILE A 50 -4.57 -1.34 -0.97
CA ILE A 50 -5.02 -1.79 0.35
C ILE A 50 -5.92 -3.03 0.22
N LYS A 51 -6.89 -3.03 -0.69
CA LYS A 51 -7.78 -4.19 -0.92
C LYS A 51 -7.01 -5.44 -1.33
N GLU A 52 -6.05 -5.31 -2.24
CA GLU A 52 -5.16 -6.42 -2.63
C GLU A 52 -4.38 -6.95 -1.44
N LEU A 53 -3.85 -6.08 -0.58
CA LEU A 53 -3.14 -6.47 0.64
C LEU A 53 -4.04 -7.24 1.61
N VAL A 54 -5.26 -6.76 1.82
CA VAL A 54 -6.27 -7.43 2.67
C VAL A 54 -6.69 -8.77 2.08
N HIS A 55 -6.79 -8.89 0.75
CA HIS A 55 -7.17 -10.14 0.09
C HIS A 55 -6.05 -11.21 0.13
N ARG A 56 -4.79 -10.80 0.25
CA ARG A 56 -3.63 -11.71 0.28
C ARG A 56 -3.30 -12.26 1.67
N GLY A 57 -3.87 -11.69 2.75
CA GLY A 57 -3.73 -12.17 4.13
C GLY A 57 -4.89 -13.06 4.54
#